data_AF-A0A7Y2NXE0-F1
#
_entry.id   AF-A0A7Y2NXE0-F1
#
_cell.length_a   1.000
_cell.length_b   1.000
_cell.length_c   1.000
_cell.angle_alpha   90.00
_cell.angle_beta   90.00
_cell.angle_gamma   90.00
#
_symmetry.space_group_name_H-M   'P 1'
#
loop_
_entity.id
_entity.type
_entity.pdbx_description
1 polymer ?
#
loop_
_entity_poly.entity_id
_entity_poly.type
_entity_poly.pdbx_seq_one_letter_code
_entity_poly.pdbx_strand_id
1 'polypeptide(L)'
;MLGTVATKHEGIDALLEQIEIHYDFLQATGRLIERRRERAAGRAREVLERATRQWLWAETDAERIVIDRLNDIVAGHVSPYDLADEVVEGLKQGTRL
;
A
#
# COMPACT_ATOMS: atom_id res chain seq x y z
N MET A 1 -29.88 18.89 5.91
CA MET A 1 -28.89 18.20 6.76
C MET A 1 -29.67 17.20 7.59
N LEU A 2 -29.35 15.90 7.51
CA LEU A 2 -29.98 14.90 8.37
C LEU A 2 -29.28 14.94 9.74
N GLY A 3 -30.03 15.08 10.82
CA GLY A 3 -29.51 15.07 12.18
C GLY A 3 -29.89 13.78 12.90
N THR A 4 -28.98 13.25 13.72
CA THR A 4 -29.23 12.02 14.49
C THR A 4 -28.82 12.21 15.94
N VAL A 5 -29.58 11.66 16.89
CA VAL A 5 -29.19 11.55 18.30
C VAL A 5 -29.21 10.09 18.71
N ALA A 6 -28.05 9.44 18.63
CA ALA A 6 -27.92 8.00 18.83
C ALA A 6 -28.42 7.52 20.20
N THR A 7 -28.15 8.26 21.28
CA THR A 7 -28.60 7.91 22.63
C THR A 7 -30.11 7.99 22.82
N LYS A 8 -30.81 8.71 21.94
CA LYS A 8 -32.27 8.86 21.94
C LYS A 8 -32.94 8.07 20.81
N HIS A 9 -32.17 7.34 20.01
CA HIS A 9 -32.66 6.62 18.83
C HIS A 9 -33.34 7.53 17.78
N GLU A 10 -33.03 8.83 17.78
CA GLU A 10 -33.65 9.80 16.88
C GLU A 10 -32.90 9.86 15.54
N GLY A 11 -33.63 9.79 14.43
CA GLY A 11 -33.10 9.96 13.07
C GLY A 11 -32.38 8.74 12.48
N ILE A 12 -32.36 7.60 13.19
CA ILE A 12 -31.68 6.37 12.75
C ILE A 12 -32.35 5.78 11.51
N ASP A 13 -33.67 5.68 11.47
CA ASP A 13 -34.41 5.13 10.32
C ASP A 13 -34.20 5.99 9.05
N ALA A 14 -34.26 7.31 9.21
CA ALA A 14 -34.00 8.24 8.12
C ALA A 14 -32.55 8.14 7.61
N LEU A 15 -31.58 7.87 8.51
CA LEU A 15 -30.19 7.64 8.10
C LEU A 15 -30.06 6.34 7.30
N LEU A 16 -30.72 5.27 7.74
CA LEU A 16 -30.73 3.98 7.04
C LEU A 16 -31.32 4.11 5.63
N GLU A 17 -32.47 4.79 5.50
CA GLU A 17 -33.09 5.05 4.19
C GLU A 17 -32.13 5.79 3.25
N GLN A 18 -31.40 6.80 3.75
CA GLN A 18 -30.41 7.51 2.93
C GLN A 18 -29.22 6.64 2.55
N ILE A 19 -28.80 5.70 3.40
CA ILE A 19 -27.75 4.73 3.09
C ILE A 19 -28.22 3.77 1.99
N GLU A 20 -29.46 3.29 2.04
CA GLU A 20 -30.05 2.43 1.01
C GLU A 20 -30.15 3.15 -0.33
N ILE A 21 -30.69 4.37 -0.36
CA ILE A 21 -30.73 5.21 -1.57
C ILE A 21 -29.33 5.41 -2.16
N HIS A 22 -28.33 5.67 -1.31
CA HIS A 22 -26.94 5.82 -1.76
C HIS A 22 -26.37 4.52 -2.32
N TYR A 23 -26.64 3.39 -1.67
CA TYR A 23 -26.21 2.07 -2.12
C TYR A 23 -26.79 1.74 -3.49
N ASP A 24 -28.10 1.91 -3.67
CA ASP A 24 -28.81 1.65 -4.92
C ASP A 24 -28.28 2.54 -6.05
N PHE A 25 -28.07 3.83 -5.76
CA PHE A 25 -27.44 4.73 -6.71
C PHE A 25 -26.04 4.25 -7.14
N LEU A 26 -25.18 3.87 -6.19
CA LEU A 26 -23.83 3.37 -6.50
C LEU A 26 -23.87 2.03 -7.26
N GLN A 27 -24.86 1.18 -6.96
CA GLN A 27 -25.03 -0.09 -7.64
C GLN A 27 -25.51 0.13 -9.09
N ALA A 28 -26.56 0.92 -9.28
CA ALA A 28 -27.14 1.23 -10.59
C ALA A 28 -26.15 1.95 -11.51
N THR A 29 -25.31 2.83 -10.95
CA THR A 29 -24.27 3.54 -11.71
C THR A 29 -22.97 2.76 -11.88
N GLY A 30 -22.85 1.54 -11.33
CA GLY A 30 -21.63 0.73 -11.37
C GLY A 30 -20.48 1.22 -10.47
N ARG A 31 -20.60 2.42 -9.89
CA ARG A 31 -19.59 3.04 -9.02
C ARG A 31 -19.27 2.23 -7.77
N LEU A 32 -20.19 1.39 -7.31
CA LEU A 32 -19.95 0.49 -6.20
C LEU A 32 -18.80 -0.49 -6.50
N ILE A 33 -18.79 -1.07 -7.71
CA ILE A 33 -17.77 -2.02 -8.14
C ILE A 33 -16.45 -1.30 -8.38
N GLU A 34 -16.48 -0.13 -9.02
CA GLU A 34 -15.29 0.72 -9.23
C GLU A 34 -14.58 1.02 -7.90
N ARG A 35 -15.32 1.57 -6.91
CA ARG A 35 -14.80 1.83 -5.57
C ARG A 35 -14.30 0.59 -4.84
N ARG A 36 -14.90 -0.58 -5.08
CA ARG A 36 -14.44 -1.85 -4.50
C ARG A 36 -13.12 -2.29 -5.14
N ARG A 37 -12.98 -2.13 -6.46
CA ARG A 37 -11.74 -2.42 -7.19
C ARG A 37 -10.60 -1.51 -6.73
N GLU A 38 -10.84 -0.21 -6.62
CA GLU A 38 -9.84 0.76 -6.13
C GLU A 38 -9.34 0.39 -4.73
N ARG A 39 -10.26 0.10 -3.79
CA ARG A 39 -9.89 -0.34 -2.43
C ARG A 39 -9.16 -1.67 -2.42
N ALA A 40 -9.54 -2.61 -3.29
CA ALA A 40 -8.85 -3.89 -3.40
C ALA A 40 -7.43 -3.71 -3.94
N ALA A 41 -7.25 -2.88 -4.97
CA ALA A 41 -5.95 -2.56 -5.55
C ALA A 41 -5.03 -1.86 -4.54
N GLY A 42 -5.56 -0.88 -3.79
CA GLY A 42 -4.82 -0.20 -2.73
C GLY A 42 -4.32 -1.18 -1.67
N ARG A 43 -5.21 -2.05 -1.15
CA ARG A 43 -4.81 -3.07 -0.16
C ARG A 43 -3.82 -4.08 -0.72
N ALA A 44 -4.00 -4.53 -1.96
CA ALA A 44 -3.06 -5.45 -2.60
C ALA A 44 -1.67 -4.84 -2.70
N ARG A 45 -1.59 -3.55 -3.10
CA ARG A 45 -0.34 -2.80 -3.16
C ARG A 45 0.33 -2.68 -1.79
N GLU A 46 -0.41 -2.30 -0.76
CA GLU A 46 0.12 -2.19 0.61
C GLU A 46 0.68 -3.51 1.15
N VAL A 47 -0.01 -4.62 0.87
CA VAL A 47 0.44 -5.97 1.27
C VAL A 47 1.70 -6.35 0.50
N LEU A 48 1.74 -6.12 -0.82
CA LEU A 48 2.91 -6.40 -1.63
C LEU A 48 4.12 -5.57 -1.19
N GLU A 49 3.99 -4.26 -0.99
CA GLU A 49 5.08 -3.39 -0.55
C GLU A 49 5.66 -3.83 0.80
N ARG A 50 4.79 -4.27 1.73
CA ARG A 50 5.23 -4.79 3.03
C ARG A 50 5.94 -6.12 2.90
N ALA A 51 5.38 -7.04 2.12
CA ALA A 51 5.96 -8.36 1.89
C ALA A 51 7.32 -8.27 1.19
N THR A 52 7.42 -7.45 0.14
CA THR A 52 8.67 -7.23 -0.59
C THR A 52 9.74 -6.61 0.30
N ARG A 53 9.40 -5.61 1.12
CA ARG A 53 10.36 -5.02 2.07
C ARG A 53 10.84 -6.05 3.09
N GLN A 54 9.92 -6.84 3.65
CA GLN A 54 10.30 -7.89 4.60
C GLN A 54 11.22 -8.92 3.96
N TRP A 55 10.86 -9.41 2.78
CA TRP A 55 11.68 -10.36 2.03
C TRP A 55 13.05 -9.80 1.68
N LEU A 56 13.14 -8.55 1.21
CA LEU A 56 14.41 -7.89 0.87
C LEU A 56 15.39 -7.93 2.03
N TRP A 57 14.95 -7.57 3.23
CA TRP A 57 15.87 -7.48 4.38
C TRP A 57 16.05 -8.79 5.15
N ALA A 58 15.08 -9.71 5.09
CA ALA A 58 15.12 -10.95 5.86
C ALA A 58 15.66 -12.15 5.06
N GLU A 59 15.49 -12.17 3.74
CA GLU A 59 15.72 -13.35 2.89
C GLU A 59 16.73 -13.09 1.77
N THR A 60 17.29 -11.89 1.67
CA THR A 60 18.37 -11.53 0.75
C THR A 60 19.53 -10.90 1.53
N ASP A 61 20.71 -10.81 0.94
CA ASP A 61 21.86 -10.18 1.60
C ASP A 61 21.94 -8.66 1.39
N ALA A 62 20.81 -8.01 1.08
CA ALA A 62 20.74 -6.56 0.87
C ALA A 62 21.34 -5.76 2.04
N GLU A 63 21.09 -6.16 3.29
CA GLU A 63 21.67 -5.50 4.47
C GLU A 63 23.20 -5.57 4.48
N ARG A 64 23.77 -6.74 4.13
CA ARG A 64 25.22 -6.93 4.07
C ARG A 64 25.83 -6.05 2.98
N ILE A 65 25.20 -6.00 1.81
CA ILE A 65 25.65 -5.15 0.68
C ILE A 65 25.65 -3.68 1.07
N VAL A 66 24.63 -3.21 1.79
CA VAL A 66 24.59 -1.84 2.32
C VAL A 66 25.78 -1.60 3.25
N ILE A 67 26.02 -2.51 4.21
CA ILE A 67 27.12 -2.39 5.16
C ILE A 67 28.47 -2.36 4.46
N ASP A 68 28.70 -3.24 3.48
CA ASP A 68 29.95 -3.34 2.73
C ASP A 68 30.25 -2.08 1.91
N ARG A 69 29.21 -1.35 1.47
CA ARG A 69 29.31 -0.13 0.65
C ARG A 69 29.25 1.17 1.46
N LEU A 70 29.02 1.11 2.78
CA LEU A 70 28.88 2.31 3.62
C LEU A 70 30.07 3.26 3.51
N ASN A 71 31.30 2.74 3.52
CA ASN A 71 32.49 3.58 3.42
C ASN A 71 32.59 4.30 2.07
N ASP A 72 32.24 3.62 0.98
CA ASP A 72 32.23 4.20 -0.37
C ASP A 72 31.15 5.28 -0.51
N ILE A 73 30.00 5.09 0.14
CA ILE A 73 28.93 6.10 0.21
C ILE A 73 29.39 7.33 0.99
N VAL A 74 29.98 7.13 2.17
CA VAL A 74 30.49 8.23 3.00
C VAL A 74 31.61 8.99 2.29
N ALA A 75 32.46 8.29 1.54
CA ALA A 75 33.52 8.88 0.73
C ALA A 75 33.01 9.55 -0.56
N GLY A 76 31.73 9.37 -0.91
CA GLY A 76 31.12 9.91 -2.13
C GLY A 76 31.55 9.21 -3.42
N HIS A 77 32.09 7.99 -3.32
CA HIS A 77 32.47 7.16 -4.47
C HIS A 77 31.27 6.48 -5.12
N VAL A 78 30.24 6.17 -4.34
CA VAL A 78 28.99 5.55 -4.78
C VAL A 78 27.83 6.31 -4.14
N SER A 79 26.80 6.67 -4.91
CA SER A 79 25.60 7.26 -4.31
C SER A 79 24.64 6.17 -3.79
N PRO A 80 23.78 6.47 -2.81
CA PRO A 80 22.75 5.53 -2.39
C PRO A 80 21.80 5.07 -3.52
N TYR A 81 21.66 5.88 -4.58
CA TYR A 81 20.86 5.52 -5.75
C TYR A 81 21.56 4.49 -6.63
N ASP A 82 22.87 4.66 -6.87
CA ASP A 82 23.67 3.69 -7.62
C ASP A 82 23.67 2.32 -6.93
N LEU A 83 23.78 2.31 -5.59
CA LEU A 83 23.67 1.09 -4.79
C LEU A 83 22.28 0.44 -4.92
N ALA A 84 21.20 1.23 -4.89
CA ALA A 84 19.86 0.71 -5.05
C ALA A 84 19.67 0.05 -6.42
N ASP A 85 20.20 0.66 -7.48
CA ASP A 85 20.17 0.09 -8.82
C ASP A 85 20.99 -1.22 -8.91
N GLU A 86 22.19 -1.26 -8.31
CA GLU A 86 23.02 -2.49 -8.22
C GLU A 86 22.24 -3.64 -7.55
N VAL A 87 21.61 -3.37 -6.40
CA VAL A 87 20.82 -4.37 -5.66
C VAL A 87 19.62 -4.83 -6.49
N VAL A 88 18.88 -3.90 -7.10
CA VAL A 88 17.69 -4.23 -7.90
C VAL A 88 18.06 -5.06 -9.13
N GLU A 89 19.15 -4.73 -9.82
CA GLU A 89 19.63 -5.50 -10.97
C GLU A 89 20.11 -6.90 -10.57
N GLY A 90 20.81 -7.04 -9.45
CA GLY A 90 21.21 -8.35 -8.93
C GLY A 90 20.02 -9.27 -8.65
N LEU A 91 18.95 -8.71 -8.05
CA LEU A 91 17.70 -9.45 -7.81
C LEU A 91 16.99 -9.87 -9.10
N LYS A 92 16.96 -9.00 -10.12
CA LYS A 92 16.35 -9.33 -11.44
C LYS A 92 17.06 -10.48 -12.15
N GLN A 93 18.37 -10.62 -11.95
CA GLN A 93 19.19 -11.65 -12.58
C GLN A 93 19.10 -13.01 -11.87
N GLY A 94 18.30 -13.12 -10.79
CA GLY A 94 18.13 -14.37 -10.03
C GLY A 94 19.32 -14.72 -9.14
N THR A 95 20.30 -13.82 -9.04
CA THR A 95 21.37 -13.92 -8.05
C THR A 95 20.72 -13.71 -6.69
N ARG A 96 20.79 -14.72 -5.80
CA ARG A 96 20.68 -14.45 -4.37
C ARG A 96 21.93 -13.65 -4.02
N LEU A 97 21.76 -12.33 -4.09
CA LEU A 97 22.68 -11.35 -3.54
C LEU A 97 22.97 -11.71 -2.09
#